data_AF-A0A328TQ38-F1
#
_entry.id   AF-A0A328TQ38-F1
#
_cell.length_a   1.000
_cell.length_b   1.000
_cell.length_c   1.000
_cell.angle_alpha   90.00
_cell.angle_beta   90.00
_cell.angle_gamma   90.00
#
_symmetry.space_group_name_H-M   'P 1'
#
loop_
_entity.id
_entity.type
_entity.pdbx_description
1 polymer ?
#
loop_
_entity_poly.entity_id
_entity_poly.type
_entity_poly.pdbx_seq_one_letter_code
_entity_poly.pdbx_strand_id
1 'polypeptide(L)' 'MWVMLSDARTLGVPLAWFPKLMHASPAQREHFELSARGLHWDELDEDISVDGLIAGRSDITQRAQLTA' A
#
# COMPACT_ATOMS: atom_id res chain seq x y z
N MET A 1 1.71 6.02 6.31
CA MET A 1 1.03 6.45 5.07
C MET A 1 -0.39 6.82 5.41
N TRP A 2 -0.92 7.84 4.75
CA TRP A 2 -2.30 8.28 4.88
C TRP A 2 -3.01 8.05 3.55
N VAL A 3 -4.18 7.42 3.58
CA VAL A 3 -5.03 7.23 2.41
C VAL A 3 -6.32 7.99 2.64
N MET A 4 -6.57 8.98 1.80
CA MET A 4 -7.81 9.76 1.83
C MET A 4 -8.78 9.18 0.81
N LEU A 5 -9.93 8.73 1.27
CA LEU A 5 -10.99 8.20 0.43
C LEU A 5 -11.93 9.32 -0.02
N SER A 6 -12.60 9.14 -1.16
CA SER A 6 -13.54 10.11 -1.71
C SER A 6 -14.77 10.33 -0.82
N ASP A 7 -15.06 9.41 0.09
CA ASP A 7 -16.12 9.52 1.10
C ASP A 7 -15.67 10.28 2.37
N ALA A 8 -14.57 11.04 2.28
CA ALA A 8 -13.97 11.84 3.34
C ALA A 8 -13.44 11.04 4.55
N ARG A 9 -13.32 9.71 4.45
CA ARG A 9 -12.59 8.92 5.43
C ARG A 9 -11.08 9.02 5.19
N THR A 10 -10.32 9.04 6.28
CA THR A 10 -8.87 8.96 6.26
C THR A 10 -8.41 7.67 6.94
N LEU A 11 -7.64 6.86 6.22
CA LEU A 11 -7.04 5.64 6.75
C LEU A 11 -5.56 5.90 7.08
N GLY A 12 -5.20 5.63 8.33
CA GLY A 12 -3.80 5.59 8.78
C GLY A 12 -3.24 4.19 8.62
N VAL A 13 -2.22 4.05 7.77
CA VAL A 13 -1.60 2.75 7.47
C VAL A 13 -0.09 2.83 7.75
N PRO A 14 0.46 2.06 8.71
CA PRO A 14 1.89 2.04 8.97
C PRO A 14 2.70 1.69 7.72
N LEU A 15 3.71 2.50 7.37
CA LEU A 15 4.61 2.18 6.25
C LEU A 15 5.41 0.89 6.51
N ALA A 16 5.64 0.55 7.78
CA ALA A 16 6.30 -0.70 8.17
C ALA A 16 5.55 -1.95 7.71
N TRP A 17 4.28 -1.82 7.30
CA TRP A 17 3.56 -2.92 6.68
C TRP A 17 4.05 -3.17 5.25
N PHE A 18 4.62 -2.20 4.55
CA PHE A 18 5.08 -2.40 3.17
C PHE A 18 6.60 -2.22 3.10
N PRO A 19 7.40 -3.28 3.33
CA PRO A 19 8.86 -3.19 3.36
C PRO A 19 9.48 -2.50 2.14
N LYS A 20 8.91 -2.70 0.94
CA LYS A 20 9.38 -2.03 -0.29
C LYS A 20 9.20 -0.52 -0.19
N LEU A 21 8.01 -0.05 0.22
CA LEU A 21 7.74 1.38 0.43
C LEU A 21 8.48 1.97 1.63
N MET A 22 8.71 1.17 2.68
CA MET A 22 9.47 1.60 3.86
C MET A 22 10.91 1.95 3.49
N HIS A 23 11.53 1.16 2.62
CA HIS A 23 12.91 1.38 2.16
C HIS A 23 13.03 2.27 0.92
N ALA A 24 11.93 2.53 0.21
CA ALA A 24 11.91 3.42 -0.93
C ALA A 24 12.31 4.87 -0.55
N SER A 25 12.98 5.57 -1.47
CA SER A 25 13.24 6.99 -1.33
C SER A 25 11.93 7.81 -1.37
N PRO A 26 11.90 9.04 -0.83
CA PRO A 26 10.72 9.89 -0.93
C PRO A 26 10.23 10.08 -2.38
N ALA A 27 11.16 10.28 -3.33
CA ALA A 27 10.84 10.43 -4.75
C ALA A 27 10.14 9.19 -5.32
N GLN A 28 10.64 7.98 -4.98
CA GLN A 28 10.01 6.73 -5.40
C GLN A 28 8.62 6.55 -4.78
N ARG A 29 8.43 6.94 -3.51
CA ARG A 29 7.11 6.85 -2.85
C ARG A 29 6.08 7.80 -3.45
N GLU A 30 6.51 8.94 -3.98
CA GLU A 30 5.65 9.93 -4.62
C GLU A 30 5.30 9.54 -6.06
N HIS A 31 6.09 8.67 -6.70
CA HIS A 31 5.87 8.23 -8.07
C HIS A 31 4.99 6.97 -8.13
N PHE A 32 3.69 7.17 -7.82
CA PHE A 32 2.68 6.12 -7.90
C PHE A 32 1.57 6.46 -8.88
N GLU A 33 0.90 5.43 -9.37
CA GLU A 33 -0.30 5.52 -10.19
C GLU A 33 -1.54 5.09 -9.41
N LEU A 34 -2.63 5.83 -9.60
CA LEU A 34 -3.94 5.48 -9.08
C LEU A 34 -4.72 4.70 -10.13
N SER A 35 -5.21 3.53 -9.75
CA SER A 35 -6.13 2.74 -10.55
C SER A 35 -7.48 2.60 -9.84
N ALA A 36 -8.48 2.09 -10.56
CA ALA A 36 -9.78 1.75 -9.96
C ALA A 36 -9.70 0.69 -8.85
N ARG A 37 -8.57 -0.03 -8.72
CA ARG A 37 -8.39 -1.14 -7.77
C ARG A 37 -7.43 -0.82 -6.63
N GLY A 38 -6.64 0.25 -6.75
CA GLY A 38 -5.55 0.51 -5.81
C GLY A 38 -4.48 1.49 -6.28
N LEU A 39 -3.40 1.52 -5.51
CA LEU A 39 -2.18 2.28 -5.75
C LEU A 39 -1.12 1.34 -6.34
N HIS A 40 -0.40 1.77 -7.37
CA HIS A 40 0.67 1.00 -8.01
C HIS A 40 1.96 1.82 -8.07
N TRP A 41 3.08 1.22 -7.72
CA TRP A 41 4.43 1.77 -7.87
C TRP A 41 5.24 0.91 -8.83
N ASP A 42 5.39 1.35 -10.08
CA ASP A 42 6.09 0.61 -11.13
C ASP A 42 7.58 0.41 -10.78
N GLU A 43 8.25 1.47 -10.31
CA GLU A 43 9.67 1.41 -9.92
C GLU A 43 9.96 0.46 -8.75
N LEU A 44 8.95 0.19 -7.92
CA LEU A 44 9.08 -0.65 -6.73
C LEU A 44 8.46 -2.03 -6.92
N ASP A 45 7.77 -2.27 -8.04
CA ASP A 45 6.96 -3.45 -8.30
C ASP A 45 6.01 -3.73 -7.11
N GLU A 46 5.32 -2.69 -6.63
CA GLU A 46 4.45 -2.77 -5.44
C GLU A 46 3.03 -2.30 -5.75
N ASP A 47 2.05 -3.12 -5.37
CA ASP A 47 0.63 -2.86 -5.54
C ASP A 47 -0.09 -2.88 -4.19
N ILE A 48 -0.89 -1.84 -3.93
CA ILE A 48 -1.71 -1.75 -2.72
C ILE A 48 -3.18 -1.62 -3.11
N SER A 49 -3.98 -2.63 -2.75
CA SER A 49 -5.43 -2.61 -2.95
C SER A 49 -6.14 -1.74 -1.90
N VAL A 50 -6.97 -0.79 -2.35
CA VAL A 50 -7.81 0.03 -1.46
C VAL A 50 -8.85 -0.82 -0.73
N ASP A 51 -9.47 -1.80 -1.40
CA ASP A 51 -10.41 -2.74 -0.77
C ASP A 51 -9.72 -3.61 0.29
N GLY A 52 -8.46 -3.97 0.04
CA GLY A 52 -7.59 -4.64 1.03
C GLY A 52 -7.42 -3.81 2.29
N LEU A 53 -7.08 -2.53 2.13
CA LEU A 53 -6.93 -1.58 3.24
C LEU A 53 -8.23 -1.39 4.03
N ILE A 54 -9.37 -1.19 3.34
CA ILE A 54 -10.68 -1.00 3.99
C ILE A 54 -11.10 -2.23 4.78
N ALA A 55 -10.80 -3.43 4.29
CA ALA A 55 -11.12 -4.67 4.96
C ALA A 55 -10.15 -5.03 6.11
N GLY A 56 -9.16 -4.19 6.41
CA GLY A 56 -8.12 -4.48 7.41
C GLY A 56 -7.17 -5.60 7.00
N ARG A 57 -7.12 -5.94 5.71
CA ARG A 57 -6.14 -6.87 5.13
C ARG A 57 -4.93 -6.06 4.72
N SER A 58 -4.07 -5.77 5.69
CA SER A 58 -2.85 -5.03 5.44
C SER A 58 -1.79 -5.94 4.84
N ASP A 59 -1.23 -5.56 3.70
CA ASP A 59 -0.20 -6.37 3.04
C ASP A 59 1.15 -6.17 3.73
N ILE A 60 1.83 -7.29 4.04
CA ILE A 60 3.21 -7.37 4.55
C ILE A 60 4.16 -8.01 3.53
N THR A 61 3.85 -7.80 2.25
CA THR A 61 4.35 -8.47 1.03
C THR A 61 3.91 -9.96 0.91
N GLN A 62 2.72 -10.27 1.46
CA GLN A 62 1.82 -11.44 1.33
C GLN A 62 1.48 -12.29 2.59
N ARG A 63 1.93 -11.96 3.82
CA ARG A 63 2.08 -12.90 4.98
C ARG A 63 3.05 -14.02 4.57
N ALA A 64 4.33 -13.93 4.94
CA ALA A 64 5.40 -14.89 4.61
C ALA A 64 4.89 -16.33 4.41
N GLN A 65 4.92 -16.85 3.16
CA GLN A 65 4.59 -18.22 2.70
C GLN A 65 3.56 -18.96 3.57
N LEU A 66 2.32 -19.19 3.06
CA LEU A 66 1.32 -20.15 3.60
C LEU A 66 1.86 -20.99 4.78
N THR A 67 1.50 -20.63 6.00
CA THR A 67 2.01 -21.30 7.22
C THR A 67 1.89 -22.82 7.13
N ALA A 68 3.03 -23.48 7.42
CA ALA A 68 3.30 -24.91 7.68
C ALA A 68 3.53 -25.83 6.48
#